data_AF-A0A9J6DFH0-F1
#
_entry.id   AF-A0A9J6DFH0-F1
#
_cell.length_a   1.000
_cell.length_b   1.000
_cell.length_c   1.000
_cell.angle_alpha   90.00
_cell.angle_beta   90.00
_cell.angle_gamma   90.00
#
_symmetry.space_group_name_H-M   'P 1'
#
loop_
_entity.id
_entity.type
_entity.pdbx_description
1 polymer ?
#
loop_
_entity_poly.entity_id
_entity_poly.type
_entity_poly.pdbx_seq_one_letter_code
_entity_poly.pdbx_strand_id
1 'polypeptide(L)'
;MLELVVGIFKSSSVKCLRRLGLVDNQVCWCWRSDVRWCLIHSPLTFRQQTVLWLECLETTAGTYVHRGEMSDEVYSNETPFLKLDCRVAFEGLSDREKKYAHYLSRASWFGGLIVLFQTSRESPLIFLLLERLFRAQNLESLKALALEKAGFDEGEFKALLVYAAAFYSNMGNYKGFGDNKFIPGVAKDKLEKLLRLSKAWEAEPATLEHLWSEVSDPLYSLRDSEKHLGFPPKATTTYFSKSCTEKDAELVSSYMKRKGIEGYITRLFKRPAAGSGDQDHYEIRFASVLPTEDPENAKFLENAANDTQRQMLGKYIESFTVGSLDAHKDGSRFWIRDKGPNVESVSFINLYSCAGFVAMVNRPQSEKFGALVERAEALLKLLPWPKSFEKDRFLRPDFTSLDVLTFGGSGIPAGINIPNYDEIRQNEGFKNVSLGNVINADDKSSKANFMTADDNCPTISAHKTVTHFWAVRIKKFLSNRKRDSNVIKHKTFNSCARAMDSRATAE
;
A
#
# COMPACT_ATOMS: atom_id res chain seq x y z
N MET A 1 12.73 -16.21 -0.60
CA MET A 1 11.48 -15.56 -0.13
C MET A 1 10.23 -15.95 -0.93
N LEU A 2 10.32 -16.34 -2.22
CA LEU A 2 9.15 -16.91 -2.94
C LEU A 2 8.56 -18.14 -2.24
N GLU A 3 9.41 -18.95 -1.60
CA GLU A 3 9.03 -20.12 -0.81
C GLU A 3 8.07 -19.81 0.35
N LEU A 4 7.90 -18.55 0.82
CA LEU A 4 7.03 -18.28 1.98
C LEU A 4 5.54 -18.21 1.63
N VAL A 5 5.19 -17.73 0.43
CA VAL A 5 3.80 -17.74 -0.07
C VAL A 5 3.38 -19.17 -0.49
N VAL A 6 4.36 -19.99 -0.89
CA VAL A 6 4.16 -21.40 -1.27
C VAL A 6 4.29 -22.35 -0.07
N GLY A 7 5.02 -21.96 0.98
CA GLY A 7 5.39 -22.78 2.13
C GLY A 7 4.23 -23.19 3.04
N ILE A 8 3.08 -22.52 2.89
CA ILE A 8 1.80 -22.90 3.51
C ILE A 8 1.31 -24.28 3.02
N PHE A 9 1.88 -24.83 1.94
CA PHE A 9 1.36 -26.00 1.22
C PHE A 9 2.34 -27.21 1.13
N LYS A 10 3.20 -27.49 2.12
CA LYS A 10 4.18 -28.60 2.06
C LYS A 10 4.08 -29.65 3.20
N SER A 11 3.89 -30.93 2.80
CA SER A 11 4.05 -32.20 3.57
C SER A 11 2.95 -32.60 4.59
N SER A 12 2.58 -33.87 4.87
CA SER A 12 2.61 -35.19 4.14
C SER A 12 2.06 -36.33 5.05
N SER A 13 1.38 -37.42 4.62
CA SER A 13 0.80 -37.85 3.32
C SER A 13 -0.39 -38.85 3.51
N VAL A 14 -1.41 -38.79 2.64
CA VAL A 14 -2.76 -39.44 2.73
C VAL A 14 -2.81 -40.94 3.06
N LYS A 15 -3.71 -41.37 3.98
CA LYS A 15 -4.24 -42.76 4.01
C LYS A 15 -5.62 -43.02 4.70
N CYS A 16 -6.64 -42.16 4.53
CA CYS A 16 -8.02 -42.53 4.93
C CYS A 16 -9.15 -41.81 4.15
N LEU A 17 -9.86 -42.55 3.29
CA LEU A 17 -11.14 -42.15 2.69
C LEU A 17 -12.15 -43.31 2.81
N ARG A 18 -12.88 -43.38 3.93
CA ARG A 18 -14.18 -44.09 4.15
C ARG A 18 -14.53 -44.18 5.65
N ARG A 19 -15.01 -43.08 6.27
CA ARG A 19 -15.97 -43.14 7.39
C ARG A 19 -16.49 -41.75 7.79
N LEU A 20 -17.70 -41.76 8.38
CA LEU A 20 -18.38 -40.65 9.06
C LEU A 20 -18.64 -39.40 8.19
N GLY A 21 -19.81 -39.40 7.54
CA GLY A 21 -20.51 -38.14 7.26
C GLY A 21 -21.35 -37.74 8.47
N LEU A 22 -21.41 -36.45 8.77
CA LEU A 22 -22.39 -35.82 9.66
C LEU A 22 -22.57 -34.36 9.21
N VAL A 23 -23.74 -33.80 9.50
CA VAL A 23 -24.10 -32.41 9.18
C VAL A 23 -24.04 -31.61 10.46
N ASP A 24 -23.24 -30.53 10.52
CA ASP A 24 -23.69 -29.24 11.07
C ASP A 24 -22.68 -28.08 10.92
N ASN A 25 -23.14 -26.86 11.21
CA ASN A 25 -22.39 -25.61 11.05
C ASN A 25 -21.34 -25.36 12.17
N GLN A 26 -20.09 -25.78 11.99
CA GLN A 26 -18.92 -25.15 12.65
C GLN A 26 -17.57 -25.55 12.01
N VAL A 27 -17.02 -24.73 11.11
CA VAL A 27 -15.69 -24.99 10.50
C VAL A 27 -14.59 -24.26 11.27
N CYS A 28 -14.06 -24.92 12.30
CA CYS A 28 -12.85 -24.50 12.99
C CYS A 28 -11.62 -24.90 12.17
N TRP A 29 -11.13 -24.01 11.31
CA TRP A 29 -10.02 -24.27 10.36
C TRP A 29 -8.64 -24.46 11.04
N CYS A 30 -8.42 -25.64 11.62
CA CYS A 30 -7.09 -26.15 11.95
C CYS A 30 -6.63 -27.10 10.84
N TRP A 31 -6.02 -26.56 9.79
CA TRP A 31 -5.57 -27.37 8.64
C TRP A 31 -4.50 -28.39 9.05
N ARG A 32 -4.78 -29.67 8.79
CA ARG A 32 -3.76 -30.70 8.60
C ARG A 32 -3.56 -30.91 7.10
N SER A 33 -2.38 -31.40 6.75
CA SER A 33 -1.97 -31.63 5.37
C SER A 33 -2.72 -32.78 4.69
N ASP A 34 -2.78 -32.79 3.36
CA ASP A 34 -2.11 -33.82 2.52
C ASP A 34 -2.60 -33.84 1.06
N VAL A 35 -1.74 -33.44 0.11
CA VAL A 35 -1.64 -33.92 -1.29
C VAL A 35 -0.39 -33.26 -1.92
N ARG A 36 0.21 -33.87 -2.96
CA ARG A 36 1.33 -33.30 -3.75
C ARG A 36 1.12 -33.53 -5.24
N TRP A 37 1.45 -32.53 -6.07
CA TRP A 37 1.81 -32.66 -7.49
C TRP A 37 2.87 -31.61 -7.89
N CYS A 38 3.22 -31.52 -9.18
CA CYS A 38 4.60 -31.26 -9.62
C CYS A 38 5.13 -29.80 -9.66
N LEU A 39 6.43 -29.71 -9.34
CA LEU A 39 7.49 -28.83 -9.84
C LEU A 39 7.14 -27.66 -10.78
N ILE A 40 7.55 -26.45 -10.37
CA ILE A 40 7.76 -25.28 -11.25
C ILE A 40 9.17 -24.71 -10.99
N HIS A 41 9.86 -24.26 -12.06
CA HIS A 41 11.10 -23.49 -12.02
C HIS A 41 11.04 -22.35 -13.04
N SER A 42 10.75 -21.11 -12.63
CA SER A 42 11.10 -19.90 -13.39
C SER A 42 10.90 -18.59 -12.58
N PRO A 43 11.87 -17.66 -12.53
CA PRO A 43 11.72 -16.37 -11.84
C PRO A 43 11.28 -15.24 -12.79
N LEU A 44 9.97 -15.11 -13.07
CA LEU A 44 9.45 -14.14 -14.08
C LEU A 44 8.34 -13.17 -13.63
N THR A 45 7.88 -13.21 -12.38
CA THR A 45 6.75 -12.40 -11.87
C THR A 45 6.87 -10.89 -12.15
N PHE A 46 8.07 -10.32 -11.97
CA PHE A 46 8.32 -8.88 -12.16
C PHE A 46 8.17 -8.39 -13.61
N ARG A 47 8.49 -9.25 -14.60
CA ARG A 47 8.53 -8.83 -16.01
C ARG A 47 7.12 -8.64 -16.59
N GLN A 48 6.14 -9.42 -16.13
CA GLN A 48 4.79 -9.42 -16.67
C GLN A 48 3.87 -8.37 -16.03
N GLN A 49 4.05 -8.03 -14.74
CA GLN A 49 3.39 -6.86 -14.14
C GLN A 49 3.76 -5.57 -14.90
N THR A 50 5.00 -5.48 -15.39
CA THR A 50 5.45 -4.33 -16.20
C THR A 50 4.77 -4.27 -17.59
N VAL A 51 4.34 -5.40 -18.16
CA VAL A 51 3.72 -5.46 -19.50
C VAL A 51 2.26 -4.98 -19.46
N LEU A 52 1.47 -5.44 -18.48
CA LEU A 52 0.11 -4.94 -18.22
C LEU A 52 0.06 -3.41 -18.09
N TRP A 53 1.09 -2.81 -17.47
CA TRP A 53 1.25 -1.37 -17.29
C TRP A 53 1.75 -0.61 -18.54
N LEU A 54 2.23 -1.30 -19.58
CA LEU A 54 2.64 -0.69 -20.84
C LEU A 54 1.52 -0.76 -21.88
N GLU A 55 0.86 -1.92 -22.02
CA GLU A 55 -0.24 -2.11 -22.97
C GLU A 55 -1.47 -1.23 -22.64
N CYS A 56 -1.69 -0.89 -21.36
CA CYS A 56 -2.72 0.08 -20.97
C CYS A 56 -2.39 1.55 -21.31
N LEU A 57 -1.14 1.90 -21.67
CA LEU A 57 -0.76 3.27 -22.04
C LEU A 57 -0.98 3.56 -23.54
N GLU A 58 -0.98 2.53 -24.39
CA GLU A 58 -1.05 2.71 -25.85
C GLU A 58 -2.49 2.85 -26.38
N THR A 59 -3.51 2.70 -25.53
CA THR A 59 -4.94 2.70 -25.90
C THR A 59 -5.69 4.00 -25.56
N THR A 60 -5.01 5.06 -25.11
CA THR A 60 -5.65 6.33 -24.72
C THR A 60 -5.72 7.37 -25.85
N ALA A 61 -6.66 7.17 -26.78
CA ALA A 61 -7.13 8.21 -27.71
C ALA A 61 -8.66 8.27 -27.68
N GLY A 62 -9.23 9.22 -26.92
CA GLY A 62 -10.67 9.30 -26.65
C GLY A 62 -11.23 10.72 -26.71
N THR A 63 -12.37 10.88 -27.36
CA THR A 63 -13.15 12.13 -27.45
C THR A 63 -14.08 12.31 -26.25
N TYR A 64 -14.48 13.55 -25.97
CA TYR A 64 -15.36 13.88 -24.85
C TYR A 64 -16.77 13.29 -25.01
N VAL A 65 -17.26 12.62 -23.97
CA VAL A 65 -18.66 12.27 -23.75
C VAL A 65 -19.10 12.87 -22.41
N HIS A 66 -20.39 13.19 -22.27
CA HIS A 66 -20.95 13.83 -21.09
C HIS A 66 -20.76 12.94 -19.84
N ARG A 67 -20.24 13.49 -18.72
CA ARG A 67 -20.23 12.77 -17.44
C ARG A 67 -21.66 12.61 -16.94
N GLY A 68 -22.15 11.38 -16.96
CA GLY A 68 -23.28 10.95 -16.12
C GLY A 68 -22.84 10.78 -14.66
N GLU A 69 -23.80 10.40 -13.81
CA GLU A 69 -23.52 10.05 -12.41
C GLU A 69 -22.60 8.82 -12.35
N MET A 70 -21.37 9.01 -11.87
CA MET A 70 -20.47 7.90 -11.58
C MET A 70 -20.88 7.28 -10.25
N SER A 71 -21.11 5.96 -10.23
CA SER A 71 -21.20 5.23 -8.96
C SER A 71 -19.85 5.25 -8.25
N ASP A 72 -19.86 5.35 -6.92
CA ASP A 72 -18.61 5.36 -6.15
C ASP A 72 -17.97 3.95 -6.12
N GLU A 73 -18.76 2.92 -6.40
CA GLU A 73 -18.36 1.52 -6.34
C GLU A 73 -17.70 1.00 -7.63
N VAL A 74 -17.61 1.79 -8.71
CA VAL A 74 -16.96 1.39 -9.97
C VAL A 74 -15.96 2.45 -10.42
N TYR A 75 -14.73 2.03 -10.76
CA TYR A 75 -13.75 2.93 -11.36
C TYR A 75 -14.14 3.26 -12.81
N SER A 76 -14.10 4.54 -13.18
CA SER A 76 -14.36 4.98 -14.55
C SER A 76 -13.33 4.40 -15.52
N ASN A 77 -13.78 4.06 -16.74
CA ASN A 77 -12.90 3.71 -17.85
C ASN A 77 -11.88 4.80 -18.19
N GLU A 78 -12.14 6.06 -17.82
CA GLU A 78 -11.21 7.19 -18.04
C GLU A 78 -10.38 7.52 -16.78
N THR A 79 -10.15 6.52 -15.92
CA THR A 79 -9.18 6.61 -14.81
C THR A 79 -7.76 6.73 -15.38
N PRO A 80 -6.99 7.80 -15.08
CA PRO A 80 -5.67 8.02 -15.66
C PRO A 80 -4.60 7.13 -15.01
N PHE A 81 -3.80 6.45 -15.84
CA PHE A 81 -2.65 5.65 -15.39
C PHE A 81 -1.34 6.44 -15.53
N LEU A 82 -0.75 6.79 -14.39
CA LEU A 82 0.45 7.63 -14.34
C LEU A 82 1.70 6.79 -14.02
N LYS A 83 2.67 6.81 -14.94
CA LYS A 83 3.94 6.09 -14.80
C LYS A 83 4.91 6.89 -13.93
N LEU A 84 5.31 6.33 -12.79
CA LEU A 84 6.40 6.87 -11.97
C LEU A 84 7.74 6.71 -12.71
N ASP A 85 8.27 7.79 -13.28
CA ASP A 85 9.62 7.78 -13.82
C ASP A 85 10.65 7.84 -12.69
N CYS A 86 11.66 7.00 -12.75
CA CYS A 86 12.78 6.98 -11.81
C CYS A 86 14.13 6.75 -12.51
N ARG A 87 14.17 6.80 -13.86
CA ARG A 87 15.35 6.43 -14.68
C ARG A 87 16.61 7.17 -14.27
N VAL A 88 16.55 8.51 -14.22
CA VAL A 88 17.69 9.37 -13.84
C VAL A 88 18.26 9.02 -12.46
N ALA A 89 17.39 8.69 -11.50
CA ALA A 89 17.81 8.33 -10.14
C ALA A 89 18.35 6.87 -10.05
N PHE A 90 17.80 5.94 -10.85
CA PHE A 90 18.27 4.55 -10.92
C PHE A 90 19.59 4.41 -11.69
N GLU A 91 19.74 5.12 -12.80
CA GLU A 91 20.94 5.10 -13.64
C GLU A 91 22.17 5.59 -12.86
N GLY A 92 22.00 6.64 -12.05
CA GLY A 92 23.02 7.22 -11.18
C GLY A 92 23.43 6.39 -9.94
N LEU A 93 22.88 5.19 -9.75
CA LEU A 93 23.33 4.23 -8.73
C LEU A 93 24.53 3.39 -9.20
N SER A 94 25.42 3.00 -8.29
CA SER A 94 26.40 1.94 -8.55
C SER A 94 25.74 0.55 -8.66
N ASP A 95 26.45 -0.43 -9.21
CA ASP A 95 25.92 -1.81 -9.34
C ASP A 95 25.62 -2.48 -7.99
N ARG A 96 26.33 -2.11 -6.92
CA ARG A 96 26.02 -2.56 -5.55
C ARG A 96 24.69 -1.97 -5.07
N GLU A 97 24.48 -0.68 -5.31
CA GLU A 97 23.24 0.01 -4.95
C GLU A 97 22.05 -0.45 -5.80
N LYS A 98 22.25 -0.76 -7.09
CA LYS A 98 21.25 -1.38 -7.96
C LYS A 98 20.84 -2.77 -7.45
N LYS A 99 21.79 -3.60 -7.00
CA LYS A 99 21.51 -4.90 -6.34
C LYS A 99 20.79 -4.73 -5.01
N TYR A 100 21.23 -3.78 -4.18
CA TYR A 100 20.59 -3.45 -2.89
C TYR A 100 19.12 -3.02 -3.09
N ALA A 101 18.88 -2.06 -3.98
CA ALA A 101 17.56 -1.57 -4.35
C ALA A 101 16.69 -2.69 -4.96
N HIS A 102 17.25 -3.60 -5.76
CA HIS A 102 16.53 -4.75 -6.30
C HIS A 102 16.02 -5.69 -5.21
N TYR A 103 16.88 -6.13 -4.28
CA TYR A 103 16.47 -7.05 -3.22
C TYR A 103 15.48 -6.40 -2.24
N LEU A 104 15.69 -5.12 -1.90
CA LEU A 104 14.72 -4.33 -1.13
C LEU A 104 13.37 -4.20 -1.84
N SER A 105 13.36 -3.98 -3.15
CA SER A 105 12.12 -3.87 -3.93
C SER A 105 11.37 -5.20 -3.96
N ARG A 106 12.09 -6.33 -4.10
CA ARG A 106 11.48 -7.66 -3.96
C ARG A 106 10.87 -7.89 -2.58
N ALA A 107 11.60 -7.58 -1.50
CA ALA A 107 11.09 -7.68 -0.13
C ALA A 107 9.85 -6.79 0.09
N SER A 108 9.87 -5.57 -0.44
CA SER A 108 8.74 -4.64 -0.42
C SER A 108 7.51 -5.21 -1.15
N TRP A 109 7.66 -5.77 -2.35
CA TRP A 109 6.54 -6.36 -3.10
C TRP A 109 5.97 -7.61 -2.42
N PHE A 110 6.82 -8.48 -1.85
CA PHE A 110 6.34 -9.63 -1.07
C PHE A 110 5.63 -9.20 0.23
N GLY A 111 6.15 -8.18 0.93
CA GLY A 111 5.49 -7.58 2.09
C GLY A 111 4.14 -6.94 1.75
N GLY A 112 4.03 -6.32 0.57
CA GLY A 112 2.77 -5.75 0.06
C GLY A 112 1.63 -6.78 -0.09
N LEU A 113 1.94 -8.07 -0.33
CA LEU A 113 0.94 -9.12 -0.39
C LEU A 113 0.25 -9.39 0.96
N ILE A 114 0.84 -8.95 2.08
CA ILE A 114 0.20 -9.01 3.41
C ILE A 114 -1.05 -8.11 3.44
N VAL A 115 -1.06 -7.01 2.67
CA VAL A 115 -2.18 -6.05 2.62
C VAL A 115 -3.46 -6.68 2.08
N LEU A 116 -3.36 -7.66 1.17
CA LEU A 116 -4.51 -8.45 0.72
C LEU A 116 -5.26 -9.10 1.90
N PHE A 117 -4.53 -9.60 2.90
CA PHE A 117 -5.08 -10.21 4.11
C PHE A 117 -5.46 -9.20 5.21
N GLN A 118 -5.07 -7.93 5.06
CA GLN A 118 -5.43 -6.80 5.94
C GLN A 118 -6.64 -6.00 5.42
N THR A 119 -6.95 -6.12 4.13
CA THR A 119 -8.06 -5.41 3.46
C THR A 119 -9.38 -6.18 3.60
N SER A 120 -9.49 -7.37 3.00
CA SER A 120 -10.74 -8.12 2.97
C SER A 120 -10.51 -9.63 2.95
N ARG A 121 -11.57 -10.44 3.11
CA ARG A 121 -11.43 -11.91 3.14
C ARG A 121 -11.26 -12.47 1.73
N GLU A 122 -11.86 -11.79 0.76
CA GLU A 122 -11.89 -12.12 -0.66
C GLU A 122 -10.66 -11.62 -1.43
N SER A 123 -9.99 -10.54 -0.98
CA SER A 123 -8.83 -9.96 -1.70
C SER A 123 -7.73 -10.97 -2.06
N PRO A 124 -7.27 -11.88 -1.18
CA PRO A 124 -6.28 -12.89 -1.57
C PRO A 124 -6.76 -13.83 -2.70
N LEU A 125 -8.06 -14.12 -2.76
CA LEU A 125 -8.65 -14.96 -3.80
C LEU A 125 -8.84 -14.20 -5.12
N ILE A 126 -9.25 -12.93 -5.05
CA ILE A 126 -9.31 -12.02 -6.21
C ILE A 126 -7.93 -11.89 -6.85
N PHE A 127 -6.88 -11.73 -6.03
CA PHE A 127 -5.49 -11.71 -6.52
C PHE A 127 -5.14 -13.01 -7.25
N LEU A 128 -5.39 -14.18 -6.64
CA LEU A 128 -5.09 -15.49 -7.25
C LEU A 128 -5.90 -15.80 -8.51
N LEU A 129 -7.07 -15.19 -8.68
CA LEU A 129 -7.93 -15.30 -9.86
C LEU A 129 -7.42 -14.42 -11.01
N LEU A 130 -7.20 -13.13 -10.75
CA LEU A 130 -6.69 -12.18 -11.75
C LEU A 130 -5.27 -12.54 -12.19
N GLU A 131 -4.40 -12.95 -11.27
CA GLU A 131 -3.01 -13.31 -11.54
C GLU A 131 -2.93 -14.48 -12.52
N ARG A 132 -3.75 -15.52 -12.35
CA ARG A 132 -3.86 -16.63 -13.29
C ARG A 132 -4.41 -16.21 -14.65
N LEU A 133 -5.48 -15.43 -14.66
CA LEU A 133 -6.14 -14.99 -15.89
C LEU A 133 -5.18 -14.24 -16.82
N PHE A 134 -4.43 -13.28 -16.28
CA PHE A 134 -3.44 -12.50 -17.04
C PHE A 134 -2.07 -13.17 -17.19
N ARG A 135 -1.79 -14.26 -16.45
CA ARG A 135 -0.58 -15.09 -16.64
C ARG A 135 -0.73 -16.09 -17.79
N ALA A 136 -1.91 -16.66 -17.98
CA ALA A 136 -2.13 -17.76 -18.92
C ALA A 136 -2.21 -17.35 -20.40
N GLN A 137 -2.49 -16.07 -20.69
CA GLN A 137 -2.61 -15.52 -22.04
C GLN A 137 -2.34 -14.01 -22.06
N ASN A 138 -1.92 -13.46 -23.22
CA ASN A 138 -1.71 -12.03 -23.39
C ASN A 138 -3.03 -11.25 -23.51
N LEU A 139 -2.98 -9.92 -23.39
CA LEU A 139 -4.18 -9.08 -23.43
C LEU A 139 -4.91 -9.14 -24.78
N GLU A 140 -4.20 -9.25 -25.90
CA GLU A 140 -4.80 -9.39 -27.23
C GLU A 140 -5.68 -10.64 -27.32
N SER A 141 -5.14 -11.81 -26.95
CA SER A 141 -5.88 -13.08 -26.96
C SER A 141 -7.01 -13.10 -25.92
N LEU A 142 -6.87 -12.36 -24.81
CA LEU A 142 -7.93 -12.21 -23.82
C LEU A 142 -9.04 -11.26 -24.30
N LYS A 143 -8.70 -10.18 -25.01
CA LYS A 143 -9.66 -9.24 -25.62
C LYS A 143 -10.47 -9.92 -26.71
N ALA A 144 -9.82 -10.61 -27.64
CA ALA A 144 -10.51 -11.38 -28.69
C ALA A 144 -11.49 -12.39 -28.07
N LEU A 145 -11.04 -13.16 -27.07
CA LEU A 145 -11.88 -14.12 -26.35
C LEU A 145 -13.08 -13.45 -25.64
N ALA A 146 -12.86 -12.30 -25.02
CA ALA A 146 -13.89 -11.54 -24.32
C ALA A 146 -14.97 -11.02 -25.27
N LEU A 147 -14.57 -10.37 -26.37
CA LEU A 147 -15.48 -9.81 -27.37
C LEU A 147 -16.22 -10.92 -28.15
N GLU A 148 -15.49 -11.85 -28.75
CA GLU A 148 -16.05 -12.87 -29.65
C GLU A 148 -16.92 -13.91 -28.94
N LYS A 149 -16.55 -14.29 -27.70
CA LYS A 149 -17.09 -15.50 -27.05
C LYS A 149 -17.69 -15.24 -25.68
N ALA A 150 -17.11 -14.36 -24.86
CA ALA A 150 -17.70 -14.00 -23.58
C ALA A 150 -18.84 -12.97 -23.71
N GLY A 151 -18.92 -12.22 -24.81
CA GLY A 151 -19.99 -11.24 -25.07
C GLY A 151 -19.74 -9.88 -24.40
N PHE A 152 -18.47 -9.49 -24.29
CA PHE A 152 -18.05 -8.16 -23.86
C PHE A 152 -18.16 -7.16 -25.01
N ASP A 153 -18.35 -5.89 -24.70
CA ASP A 153 -17.91 -4.79 -25.57
C ASP A 153 -16.50 -4.27 -25.19
N GLU A 154 -15.95 -3.33 -25.98
CA GLU A 154 -14.61 -2.77 -25.72
C GLU A 154 -14.55 -1.95 -24.42
N GLY A 155 -15.64 -1.32 -24.01
CA GLY A 155 -15.77 -0.60 -22.76
C GLY A 155 -15.80 -1.54 -21.56
N GLU A 156 -16.48 -2.68 -21.65
CA GLU A 156 -16.45 -3.72 -20.61
C GLU A 156 -15.06 -4.37 -20.50
N PHE A 157 -14.37 -4.60 -21.62
CA PHE A 157 -13.00 -5.12 -21.56
C PHE A 157 -12.05 -4.08 -20.91
N LYS A 158 -12.19 -2.80 -21.26
CA LYS A 158 -11.47 -1.70 -20.60
C LYS A 158 -11.80 -1.62 -19.10
N ALA A 159 -13.05 -1.83 -18.71
CA ALA A 159 -13.49 -1.84 -17.32
C ALA A 159 -12.89 -3.00 -16.51
N LEU A 160 -12.71 -4.18 -17.12
CA LEU A 160 -11.99 -5.31 -16.50
C LEU A 160 -10.50 -4.98 -16.25
N LEU A 161 -9.83 -4.36 -17.22
CA LEU A 161 -8.43 -3.92 -17.06
C LEU A 161 -8.30 -2.82 -15.99
N VAL A 162 -9.20 -1.84 -16.00
CA VAL A 162 -9.25 -0.76 -14.99
C VAL A 162 -9.51 -1.33 -13.59
N TYR A 163 -10.46 -2.26 -13.44
CA TYR A 163 -10.70 -2.95 -12.17
C TYR A 163 -9.45 -3.70 -11.69
N ALA A 164 -8.80 -4.47 -12.57
CA ALA A 164 -7.59 -5.22 -12.21
C ALA A 164 -6.42 -4.30 -11.82
N ALA A 165 -6.18 -3.22 -12.57
CA ALA A 165 -5.14 -2.25 -12.27
C ALA A 165 -5.43 -1.49 -10.96
N ALA A 166 -6.68 -1.10 -10.70
CA ALA A 166 -7.10 -0.52 -9.42
C ALA A 166 -6.92 -1.52 -8.27
N PHE A 167 -7.32 -2.78 -8.45
CA PHE A 167 -7.14 -3.84 -7.46
C PHE A 167 -5.67 -4.05 -7.08
N TYR A 168 -4.78 -4.12 -8.08
CA TYR A 168 -3.33 -4.21 -7.83
C TYR A 168 -2.76 -2.92 -7.20
N SER A 169 -3.25 -1.74 -7.57
CA SER A 169 -2.79 -0.47 -7.00
C SER A 169 -3.23 -0.24 -5.55
N ASN A 170 -4.32 -0.85 -5.11
CA ASN A 170 -4.84 -0.77 -3.74
C ASN A 170 -4.45 -2.01 -2.89
N MET A 171 -3.88 -3.05 -3.49
CA MET A 171 -3.65 -4.37 -2.86
C MET A 171 -4.92 -4.94 -2.20
N GLY A 172 -6.06 -4.77 -2.87
CA GLY A 172 -7.37 -5.25 -2.44
C GLY A 172 -8.54 -4.58 -3.17
N ASN A 173 -9.76 -5.02 -2.88
CA ASN A 173 -11.01 -4.51 -3.50
C ASN A 173 -11.66 -3.32 -2.75
N TYR A 174 -10.87 -2.55 -2.00
CA TYR A 174 -11.29 -1.33 -1.30
C TYR A 174 -10.29 -0.20 -1.60
N LYS A 175 -10.76 1.03 -1.76
CA LYS A 175 -9.94 2.20 -2.12
C LYS A 175 -9.05 2.58 -0.93
N GLY A 176 -7.73 2.48 -1.05
CA GLY A 176 -6.74 2.93 -0.06
C GLY A 176 -6.74 4.44 0.20
N PHE A 177 -7.56 5.20 -0.53
CA PHE A 177 -8.03 6.52 -0.14
C PHE A 177 -9.56 6.53 -0.12
N GLY A 178 -10.14 6.60 1.08
CA GLY A 178 -11.58 6.67 1.31
C GLY A 178 -12.23 5.37 1.82
N ASP A 179 -11.49 4.27 1.87
CA ASP A 179 -11.87 2.98 2.48
C ASP A 179 -13.18 2.34 1.94
N ASN A 180 -13.65 2.81 0.80
CA ASN A 180 -14.85 2.34 0.10
C ASN A 180 -14.55 1.11 -0.76
N LYS A 181 -15.45 0.14 -0.79
CA LYS A 181 -15.38 -1.03 -1.68
C LYS A 181 -15.52 -0.60 -3.15
N PHE A 182 -14.90 -1.34 -4.05
CA PHE A 182 -15.16 -1.25 -5.49
C PHE A 182 -15.27 -2.64 -6.14
N ILE A 183 -16.04 -2.70 -7.23
CA ILE A 183 -16.38 -3.93 -7.95
C ILE A 183 -16.00 -3.81 -9.44
N PRO A 184 -15.94 -4.91 -10.21
CA PRO A 184 -15.71 -4.85 -11.65
C PRO A 184 -16.84 -4.10 -12.37
N GLY A 185 -16.50 -3.21 -13.31
CA GLY A 185 -17.46 -2.54 -14.20
C GLY A 185 -17.99 -3.45 -15.33
N VAL A 186 -18.23 -4.72 -15.02
CA VAL A 186 -18.60 -5.80 -15.96
C VAL A 186 -19.60 -6.71 -15.27
N ALA A 187 -20.60 -7.23 -15.99
CA ALA A 187 -21.58 -8.13 -15.41
C ALA A 187 -20.95 -9.46 -14.90
N LYS A 188 -21.47 -9.98 -13.77
CA LYS A 188 -20.93 -11.17 -13.08
C LYS A 188 -20.88 -12.41 -13.99
N ASP A 189 -21.93 -12.63 -14.77
CA ASP A 189 -22.09 -13.73 -15.72
C ASP A 189 -21.13 -13.62 -16.90
N LYS A 190 -20.91 -12.41 -17.43
CA LYS A 190 -19.88 -12.16 -18.47
C LYS A 190 -18.49 -12.48 -17.94
N LEU A 191 -18.14 -12.02 -16.73
CA LEU A 191 -16.85 -12.33 -16.12
C LEU A 191 -16.68 -13.85 -15.89
N GLU A 192 -17.69 -14.54 -15.38
CA GLU A 192 -17.67 -16.00 -15.25
C GLU A 192 -17.44 -16.69 -16.60
N LYS A 193 -18.15 -16.25 -17.65
CA LYS A 193 -18.03 -16.80 -19.00
C LYS A 193 -16.63 -16.59 -19.58
N LEU A 194 -16.02 -15.41 -19.39
CA LEU A 194 -14.63 -15.16 -19.79
C LEU A 194 -13.65 -16.04 -19.02
N LEU A 195 -13.83 -16.18 -17.71
CA LEU A 195 -12.99 -17.05 -16.87
C LEU A 195 -13.07 -18.50 -17.37
N ARG A 196 -14.27 -19.07 -17.51
CA ARG A 196 -14.50 -20.45 -17.97
C ARG A 196 -13.98 -20.74 -19.39
N LEU A 197 -13.85 -19.71 -20.23
CA LEU A 197 -13.29 -19.81 -21.58
C LEU A 197 -11.76 -19.61 -21.64
N SER A 198 -11.12 -19.17 -20.56
CA SER A 198 -9.70 -18.77 -20.55
C SER A 198 -8.73 -19.96 -20.45
N LYS A 199 -7.50 -19.78 -20.94
CA LYS A 199 -6.41 -20.75 -20.78
C LYS A 199 -6.05 -21.02 -19.32
N ALA A 200 -6.37 -20.11 -18.40
CA ALA A 200 -6.22 -20.34 -16.97
C ALA A 200 -7.17 -21.43 -16.47
N TRP A 201 -8.40 -21.45 -16.97
CA TRP A 201 -9.39 -22.48 -16.65
C TRP A 201 -9.13 -23.79 -17.40
N GLU A 202 -8.60 -23.73 -18.63
CA GLU A 202 -8.10 -24.91 -19.35
C GLU A 202 -6.97 -25.63 -18.56
N ALA A 203 -6.05 -24.86 -17.97
CA ALA A 203 -4.89 -25.40 -17.25
C ALA A 203 -5.19 -25.85 -15.80
N GLU A 204 -6.03 -25.13 -15.06
CA GLU A 204 -6.33 -25.40 -13.64
C GLU A 204 -7.87 -25.41 -13.34
N PRO A 205 -8.70 -26.19 -14.05
CA PRO A 205 -10.16 -26.06 -13.98
C PRO A 205 -10.74 -26.22 -12.57
N ALA A 206 -10.21 -27.16 -11.79
CA ALA A 206 -10.64 -27.37 -10.40
C ALA A 206 -10.21 -26.23 -9.45
N THR A 207 -9.04 -25.62 -9.68
CA THR A 207 -8.59 -24.46 -8.90
C THR A 207 -9.45 -23.24 -9.21
N LEU A 208 -9.73 -22.99 -10.50
CA LEU A 208 -10.53 -21.86 -10.95
C LEU A 208 -12.00 -21.96 -10.51
N GLU A 209 -12.61 -23.15 -10.58
CA GLU A 209 -13.97 -23.38 -10.07
C GLU A 209 -14.06 -23.08 -8.57
N HIS A 210 -13.09 -23.55 -7.76
CA HIS A 210 -13.05 -23.26 -6.33
C HIS A 210 -12.79 -21.77 -6.02
N LEU A 211 -11.86 -21.13 -6.73
CA LEU A 211 -11.64 -19.69 -6.60
C LEU A 211 -12.91 -18.90 -6.93
N TRP A 212 -13.64 -19.29 -7.98
CA TRP A 212 -14.88 -18.64 -8.37
C TRP A 212 -16.04 -18.90 -7.38
N SER A 213 -16.17 -20.12 -6.85
CA SER A 213 -17.22 -20.43 -5.86
C SER A 213 -17.07 -19.61 -4.58
N GLU A 214 -15.84 -19.41 -4.09
CA GLU A 214 -15.57 -18.62 -2.89
C GLU A 214 -15.61 -17.10 -3.14
N VAL A 215 -15.19 -16.63 -4.33
CA VAL A 215 -14.99 -15.20 -4.57
C VAL A 215 -16.15 -14.50 -5.28
N SER A 216 -16.96 -15.21 -6.06
CA SER A 216 -17.86 -14.55 -7.02
C SER A 216 -18.98 -13.72 -6.39
N ASP A 217 -19.50 -14.12 -5.24
CA ASP A 217 -20.47 -13.30 -4.49
C ASP A 217 -19.78 -12.19 -3.67
N PRO A 218 -18.72 -12.45 -2.87
CA PRO A 218 -17.97 -11.37 -2.21
C PRO A 218 -17.42 -10.29 -3.15
N LEU A 219 -17.03 -10.65 -4.38
CA LEU A 219 -16.52 -9.73 -5.41
C LEU A 219 -17.55 -8.67 -5.82
N TYR A 220 -18.82 -9.05 -5.97
CA TYR A 220 -19.91 -8.17 -6.42
C TYR A 220 -20.85 -7.69 -5.31
N SER A 221 -20.74 -8.23 -4.10
CA SER A 221 -21.61 -7.87 -2.97
C SER A 221 -21.41 -6.42 -2.51
N LEU A 222 -22.47 -5.61 -2.67
CA LEU A 222 -22.58 -4.25 -2.16
C LEU A 222 -23.59 -4.15 -0.99
N ARG A 223 -23.58 -5.13 -0.09
CA ARG A 223 -24.28 -5.03 1.21
C ARG A 223 -23.72 -3.85 2.00
N ASP A 224 -24.56 -3.10 2.73
CA ASP A 224 -24.12 -1.91 3.46
C ASP A 224 -23.01 -2.20 4.48
N SER A 225 -23.04 -3.39 5.11
CA SER A 225 -21.98 -3.91 6.00
C SER A 225 -20.63 -4.17 5.33
N GLU A 226 -20.55 -4.04 4.01
CA GLU A 226 -19.39 -4.35 3.17
C GLU A 226 -18.99 -3.19 2.25
N LYS A 227 -19.73 -2.07 2.21
CA LYS A 227 -19.38 -0.89 1.38
C LYS A 227 -18.14 -0.15 1.89
N HIS A 228 -17.80 -0.31 3.17
CA HIS A 228 -16.72 0.44 3.83
C HIS A 228 -15.89 -0.47 4.74
N LEU A 229 -14.60 -0.13 4.94
CA LEU A 229 -13.80 -0.73 6.00
C LEU A 229 -14.14 -0.14 7.38
N GLY A 230 -14.12 -0.96 8.43
CA GLY A 230 -14.45 -0.56 9.80
C GLY A 230 -14.99 -1.71 10.66
N PHE A 231 -15.62 -1.38 11.79
CA PHE A 231 -16.20 -2.38 12.68
C PHE A 231 -17.61 -2.85 12.22
N PRO A 232 -17.92 -4.15 12.40
CA PRO A 232 -19.27 -4.65 12.20
C PRO A 232 -20.24 -4.07 13.25
N PRO A 233 -21.56 -3.98 12.94
CA PRO A 233 -22.23 -4.53 11.76
C PRO A 233 -22.28 -3.59 10.54
N LYS A 234 -21.82 -2.34 10.66
CA LYS A 234 -21.96 -1.30 9.61
C LYS A 234 -20.84 -1.29 8.58
N ALA A 235 -19.75 -1.99 8.84
CA ALA A 235 -18.56 -2.05 7.99
C ALA A 235 -17.83 -3.40 8.21
N THR A 236 -16.78 -3.65 7.44
CA THR A 236 -16.01 -4.91 7.50
C THR A 236 -14.52 -4.67 7.73
N THR A 237 -13.83 -5.65 8.33
CA THR A 237 -12.38 -5.60 8.55
C THR A 237 -11.82 -7.01 8.70
N THR A 238 -10.53 -7.18 8.42
CA THR A 238 -9.79 -8.41 8.72
C THR A 238 -8.69 -8.21 9.78
N TYR A 239 -8.55 -7.01 10.36
CA TYR A 239 -7.73 -6.78 11.56
C TYR A 239 -8.37 -7.41 12.80
N PHE A 240 -9.69 -7.50 12.80
CA PHE A 240 -10.51 -8.11 13.83
C PHE A 240 -11.33 -9.27 13.22
N SER A 241 -11.58 -10.34 13.97
CA SER A 241 -12.55 -11.36 13.54
C SER A 241 -13.99 -10.80 13.52
N LYS A 242 -14.87 -11.34 12.65
CA LYS A 242 -16.27 -10.90 12.49
C LYS A 242 -17.11 -10.87 13.79
N SER A 243 -16.71 -11.63 14.81
CA SER A 243 -17.28 -11.67 16.16
C SER A 243 -16.90 -10.48 17.06
N CYS A 244 -15.88 -9.70 16.70
CA CYS A 244 -15.41 -8.56 17.49
C CYS A 244 -16.25 -7.31 17.25
N THR A 245 -16.60 -6.64 18.34
CA THR A 245 -17.19 -5.30 18.38
C THR A 245 -16.14 -4.25 18.76
N GLU A 246 -16.51 -2.97 18.66
CA GLU A 246 -15.67 -1.86 19.15
C GLU A 246 -15.32 -2.01 20.64
N LYS A 247 -16.26 -2.47 21.47
CA LYS A 247 -16.03 -2.76 22.92
C LYS A 247 -14.99 -3.86 23.16
N ASP A 248 -14.93 -4.86 22.28
CA ASP A 248 -13.91 -5.90 22.33
C ASP A 248 -12.52 -5.31 22.03
N ALA A 249 -12.45 -4.41 21.05
CA ALA A 249 -11.22 -3.69 20.72
C ALA A 249 -10.78 -2.74 21.85
N GLU A 250 -11.70 -2.05 22.53
CA GLU A 250 -11.41 -1.22 23.72
C GLU A 250 -10.88 -2.05 24.90
N LEU A 251 -11.53 -3.18 25.21
CA LEU A 251 -11.12 -4.11 26.27
C LEU A 251 -9.70 -4.63 26.04
N VAL A 252 -9.44 -5.14 24.84
CA VAL A 252 -8.14 -5.72 24.48
C VAL A 252 -7.07 -4.64 24.35
N SER A 253 -7.38 -3.46 23.77
CA SER A 253 -6.46 -2.31 23.78
C SER A 253 -6.08 -1.89 25.20
N SER A 254 -7.01 -1.97 26.15
CA SER A 254 -6.76 -1.66 27.56
C SER A 254 -5.89 -2.73 28.24
N TYR A 255 -6.03 -4.01 27.85
CA TYR A 255 -5.11 -5.07 28.27
C TYR A 255 -3.71 -4.88 27.69
N MET A 256 -3.60 -4.62 26.39
CA MET A 256 -2.33 -4.40 25.67
C MET A 256 -1.53 -3.23 26.28
N LYS A 257 -2.19 -2.10 26.55
CA LYS A 257 -1.59 -0.95 27.27
C LYS A 257 -1.01 -1.35 28.64
N ARG A 258 -1.74 -2.14 29.44
CA ARG A 258 -1.24 -2.65 30.75
C ARG A 258 -0.11 -3.68 30.63
N LYS A 259 0.17 -4.20 29.44
CA LYS A 259 1.24 -5.16 29.16
C LYS A 259 2.41 -4.56 28.35
N GLY A 260 2.37 -3.27 28.01
CA GLY A 260 3.37 -2.64 27.15
C GLY A 260 3.32 -3.09 25.69
N ILE A 261 2.21 -3.68 25.24
CA ILE A 261 2.06 -4.20 23.88
C ILE A 261 1.44 -3.10 22.99
N GLU A 262 2.11 -2.78 21.89
CA GLU A 262 1.59 -1.86 20.86
C GLU A 262 0.96 -2.63 19.70
N GLY A 263 -0.09 -2.06 19.07
CA GLY A 263 -0.92 -2.78 18.10
C GLY A 263 -0.31 -3.04 16.73
N TYR A 264 0.80 -2.37 16.37
CA TYR A 264 1.34 -2.27 15.00
C TYR A 264 1.43 -3.61 14.25
N ILE A 265 1.93 -4.67 14.90
CA ILE A 265 2.18 -5.98 14.28
C ILE A 265 1.15 -7.04 14.69
N THR A 266 -0.05 -6.64 15.12
CA THR A 266 -1.02 -7.55 15.73
C THR A 266 -2.39 -7.57 15.03
N ARG A 267 -3.10 -8.69 15.17
CA ARG A 267 -4.54 -8.82 14.86
C ARG A 267 -5.28 -9.49 16.01
N LEU A 268 -6.58 -9.21 16.13
CA LEU A 268 -7.41 -9.70 17.22
C LEU A 268 -8.48 -10.69 16.75
N PHE A 269 -8.41 -11.92 17.26
CA PHE A 269 -9.42 -12.95 17.04
C PHE A 269 -10.20 -13.22 18.34
N LYS A 270 -11.53 -13.21 18.26
CA LYS A 270 -12.46 -13.51 19.34
C LYS A 270 -13.19 -14.81 19.05
N ARG A 271 -13.03 -15.81 19.91
CA ARG A 271 -13.91 -16.97 20.01
C ARG A 271 -14.98 -16.65 21.07
N PRO A 272 -16.26 -16.48 20.69
CA PRO A 272 -17.30 -16.19 21.67
C PRO A 272 -17.52 -17.34 22.67
N ALA A 273 -18.03 -17.02 23.85
CA ALA A 273 -18.48 -18.01 24.82
C ALA A 273 -19.50 -18.99 24.20
N ALA A 274 -19.31 -20.30 24.41
CA ALA A 274 -20.12 -21.36 23.83
C ALA A 274 -21.39 -21.71 24.64
N GLY A 275 -21.51 -21.22 25.89
CA GLY A 275 -22.64 -21.52 26.75
C GLY A 275 -22.59 -20.83 28.12
N SER A 276 -23.56 -21.12 28.98
CA SER A 276 -23.68 -20.54 30.32
C SER A 276 -22.49 -20.93 31.22
N GLY A 277 -21.67 -19.94 31.59
CA GLY A 277 -20.47 -20.13 32.42
C GLY A 277 -19.15 -20.12 31.64
N ASP A 278 -19.21 -20.13 30.30
CA ASP A 278 -18.04 -19.93 29.43
C ASP A 278 -17.76 -18.42 29.23
N GLN A 279 -16.59 -18.07 28.70
CA GLN A 279 -16.14 -16.68 28.52
C GLN A 279 -15.61 -16.41 27.10
N ASP A 280 -15.70 -15.16 26.67
CA ASP A 280 -15.14 -14.70 25.41
C ASP A 280 -13.61 -14.82 25.42
N HIS A 281 -13.07 -15.68 24.53
CA HIS A 281 -11.64 -15.93 24.41
C HIS A 281 -11.00 -15.06 23.32
N TYR A 282 -10.07 -14.21 23.73
CA TYR A 282 -9.34 -13.29 22.85
C TYR A 282 -7.92 -13.78 22.54
N GLU A 283 -7.54 -13.77 21.27
CA GLU A 283 -6.21 -14.09 20.77
C GLU A 283 -5.60 -12.85 20.09
N ILE A 284 -4.52 -12.33 20.66
CA ILE A 284 -3.69 -11.27 20.05
C ILE A 284 -2.61 -11.98 19.22
N ARG A 285 -2.80 -12.06 17.90
CA ARG A 285 -1.88 -12.76 16.99
C ARG A 285 -0.86 -11.77 16.44
N PHE A 286 0.41 -12.03 16.71
CA PHE A 286 1.54 -11.28 16.15
C PHE A 286 1.83 -11.74 14.71
N ALA A 287 2.31 -10.82 13.87
CA ALA A 287 2.81 -11.12 12.53
C ALA A 287 4.26 -11.58 12.60
N SER A 288 4.52 -12.86 12.29
CA SER A 288 5.86 -13.42 12.17
C SER A 288 5.92 -14.46 11.04
N VAL A 289 7.14 -14.80 10.63
CA VAL A 289 7.45 -15.87 9.69
C VAL A 289 7.34 -17.23 10.38
N LEU A 290 6.75 -18.22 9.72
CA LEU A 290 6.87 -19.63 10.13
C LEU A 290 8.30 -20.11 9.82
N PRO A 291 8.96 -20.92 10.66
CA PRO A 291 10.36 -21.32 10.43
C PRO A 291 10.60 -21.96 9.05
N THR A 292 11.39 -21.30 8.20
CA THR A 292 11.80 -21.79 6.87
C THR A 292 13.27 -21.50 6.61
N GLU A 293 13.99 -22.48 6.06
CA GLU A 293 15.36 -22.31 5.57
C GLU A 293 15.38 -21.59 4.21
N ASP A 294 15.29 -20.25 4.24
CA ASP A 294 15.29 -19.40 3.05
C ASP A 294 16.70 -18.80 2.78
N PRO A 295 17.47 -19.34 1.83
CA PRO A 295 18.84 -18.89 1.55
C PRO A 295 18.91 -17.52 0.84
N GLU A 296 17.78 -16.88 0.51
CA GLU A 296 17.80 -15.49 0.02
C GLU A 296 18.12 -14.47 1.12
N ASN A 297 17.89 -14.80 2.40
CA ASN A 297 18.09 -13.87 3.52
C ASN A 297 19.56 -13.44 3.71
N ALA A 298 20.54 -14.31 3.43
CA ALA A 298 21.96 -13.96 3.53
C ALA A 298 22.37 -12.87 2.53
N LYS A 299 21.91 -13.01 1.27
CA LYS A 299 22.21 -12.09 0.16
C LYS A 299 21.77 -10.64 0.41
N PHE A 300 20.76 -10.47 1.27
CA PHE A 300 20.23 -9.18 1.68
C PHE A 300 21.25 -8.37 2.52
N LEU A 301 21.97 -9.04 3.43
CA LEU A 301 22.96 -8.43 4.33
C LEU A 301 24.34 -8.21 3.68
N GLU A 302 24.63 -8.98 2.63
CA GLU A 302 25.83 -8.84 1.79
C GLU A 302 25.80 -7.54 0.97
N ASN A 303 24.64 -7.16 0.42
CA ASN A 303 24.52 -6.05 -0.53
C ASN A 303 24.30 -4.68 0.13
N ALA A 304 24.06 -4.60 1.45
CA ALA A 304 23.96 -3.34 2.20
C ALA A 304 25.14 -2.41 1.93
N ALA A 305 24.92 -1.09 1.78
CA ALA A 305 25.97 -0.16 1.39
C ALA A 305 26.97 0.13 2.54
N ASN A 306 26.49 0.13 3.79
CA ASN A 306 27.28 0.37 5.00
C ASN A 306 26.81 -0.51 6.18
N ASP A 307 27.56 -0.52 7.28
CA ASP A 307 27.24 -1.35 8.45
C ASP A 307 26.01 -0.87 9.24
N THR A 308 25.63 0.40 9.15
CA THR A 308 24.36 0.89 9.73
C THR A 308 23.17 0.26 9.03
N GLN A 309 23.20 0.19 7.70
CA GLN A 309 22.21 -0.52 6.89
C GLN A 309 22.22 -2.02 7.15
N ARG A 310 23.39 -2.64 7.32
CA ARG A 310 23.49 -4.06 7.69
C ARG A 310 22.83 -4.36 9.05
N GLN A 311 23.08 -3.53 10.06
CA GLN A 311 22.46 -3.65 11.39
C GLN A 311 20.94 -3.40 11.34
N MET A 312 20.51 -2.36 10.63
CA MET A 312 19.10 -2.07 10.35
C MET A 312 18.38 -3.29 9.75
N LEU A 313 18.94 -3.87 8.69
CA LEU A 313 18.33 -5.01 7.99
C LEU A 313 18.37 -6.28 8.82
N GLY A 314 19.43 -6.53 9.60
CA GLY A 314 19.47 -7.63 10.56
C GLY A 314 18.36 -7.52 11.60
N LYS A 315 18.10 -6.32 12.11
CA LYS A 315 17.01 -6.05 13.06
C LYS A 315 15.61 -6.13 12.45
N TYR A 316 15.43 -5.76 11.18
CA TYR A 316 14.18 -6.03 10.47
C TYR A 316 13.96 -7.53 10.20
N ILE A 317 15.01 -8.29 9.86
CA ILE A 317 14.92 -9.76 9.75
C ILE A 317 14.52 -10.38 11.09
N GLU A 318 15.17 -10.01 12.19
CA GLU A 318 14.82 -10.44 13.55
C GLU A 318 13.33 -10.15 13.85
N SER A 319 12.89 -8.92 13.60
CA SER A 319 11.50 -8.49 13.78
C SER A 319 10.50 -9.37 13.04
N PHE A 320 10.69 -9.58 11.73
CA PHE A 320 9.76 -10.38 10.92
C PHE A 320 9.88 -11.88 11.20
N THR A 321 11.02 -12.36 11.67
CA THR A 321 11.23 -13.77 12.03
C THR A 321 10.48 -14.15 13.31
N VAL A 322 10.58 -13.33 14.37
CA VAL A 322 10.03 -13.68 15.70
C VAL A 322 8.78 -12.88 16.12
N GLY A 323 8.35 -11.90 15.31
CA GLY A 323 7.25 -11.00 15.65
C GLY A 323 7.61 -9.97 16.72
N SER A 324 8.88 -9.54 16.76
CA SER A 324 9.36 -8.55 17.74
C SER A 324 9.20 -7.12 17.23
N LEU A 325 8.41 -6.30 17.91
CA LEU A 325 8.30 -4.87 17.63
C LEU A 325 9.54 -4.10 18.08
N ASP A 326 10.17 -4.51 19.19
CA ASP A 326 11.38 -3.85 19.69
C ASP A 326 12.56 -4.04 18.74
N ALA A 327 12.63 -5.18 18.05
CA ALA A 327 13.57 -5.37 16.93
C ALA A 327 13.26 -4.42 15.75
N HIS A 328 11.98 -4.14 15.45
CA HIS A 328 11.61 -3.15 14.42
C HIS A 328 12.01 -1.72 14.84
N LYS A 329 11.76 -1.38 16.11
CA LYS A 329 12.20 -0.13 16.74
C LYS A 329 13.72 0.02 16.64
N ASP A 330 14.50 -0.99 17.01
CA ASP A 330 15.97 -0.98 16.87
C ASP A 330 16.44 -0.83 15.42
N GLY A 331 15.81 -1.55 14.47
CA GLY A 331 16.06 -1.35 13.05
C GLY A 331 15.79 0.10 12.61
N SER A 332 14.72 0.69 13.13
CA SER A 332 14.37 2.11 12.91
C SER A 332 15.39 3.07 13.54
N ARG A 333 15.99 2.73 14.68
CA ARG A 333 17.08 3.51 15.32
C ARG A 333 18.32 3.55 14.43
N PHE A 334 18.74 2.40 13.88
CA PHE A 334 19.81 2.35 12.89
C PHE A 334 19.44 3.14 11.64
N TRP A 335 18.22 2.98 11.12
CA TRP A 335 17.75 3.70 9.93
C TRP A 335 17.79 5.23 10.05
N ILE A 336 17.48 5.78 11.23
CA ILE A 336 17.57 7.23 11.47
C ILE A 336 19.03 7.71 11.48
N ARG A 337 19.96 6.86 11.92
CA ARG A 337 21.40 7.17 12.00
C ARG A 337 22.07 7.11 10.62
N ASP A 338 21.52 6.36 9.67
CA ASP A 338 21.96 6.33 8.27
C ASP A 338 21.55 7.64 7.54
N LYS A 339 22.50 8.58 7.34
CA LYS A 339 22.25 9.90 6.75
C LYS A 339 22.63 9.94 5.26
N GLY A 340 21.81 10.59 4.44
CA GLY A 340 22.03 10.77 3.00
C GLY A 340 22.32 9.50 2.16
N PRO A 341 21.70 8.32 2.40
CA PRO A 341 21.97 7.14 1.56
C PRO A 341 21.45 7.34 0.13
N ASN A 342 22.21 6.91 -0.88
CA ASN A 342 21.77 7.00 -2.30
C ASN A 342 20.51 6.17 -2.59
N VAL A 343 20.34 5.06 -1.87
CA VAL A 343 19.13 4.22 -1.85
C VAL A 343 18.55 4.30 -0.44
N GLU A 344 17.47 5.04 -0.30
CA GLU A 344 16.70 5.14 0.94
C GLU A 344 15.61 4.07 0.94
N SER A 345 15.44 3.39 2.05
CA SER A 345 14.41 2.36 2.18
C SER A 345 13.99 2.14 3.62
N VAL A 346 12.73 1.76 3.81
CA VAL A 346 12.28 1.23 5.09
C VAL A 346 11.11 0.26 4.87
N SER A 347 11.02 -0.77 5.71
CA SER A 347 9.77 -1.50 5.92
C SER A 347 9.06 -0.82 7.09
N PHE A 348 7.88 -0.27 6.87
CA PHE A 348 7.13 0.52 7.85
C PHE A 348 5.74 -0.08 8.09
N ILE A 349 5.27 0.14 9.31
CA ILE A 349 4.06 -0.47 9.81
C ILE A 349 3.16 0.69 10.24
N ASN A 350 2.22 1.05 9.36
CA ASN A 350 1.14 1.94 9.72
C ASN A 350 0.07 1.10 10.43
N LEU A 351 -0.70 1.73 11.33
CA LEU A 351 -1.80 1.08 12.05
C LEU A 351 -2.91 0.51 11.13
N TYR A 352 -2.87 0.85 9.84
CA TYR A 352 -3.84 0.46 8.81
C TYR A 352 -3.22 -0.31 7.62
N SER A 353 -1.89 -0.44 7.54
CA SER A 353 -1.23 -1.20 6.45
C SER A 353 0.23 -1.54 6.76
N CYS A 354 0.63 -2.77 6.50
CA CYS A 354 2.05 -3.10 6.29
C CYS A 354 2.50 -2.57 4.92
N ALA A 355 3.60 -1.82 4.85
CA ALA A 355 4.14 -1.37 3.57
C ALA A 355 5.66 -1.22 3.57
N GLY A 356 6.27 -1.42 2.41
CA GLY A 356 7.70 -1.17 2.18
C GLY A 356 7.90 -0.11 1.11
N PHE A 357 8.98 0.66 1.19
CA PHE A 357 9.39 1.53 0.09
C PHE A 357 10.88 1.44 -0.20
N VAL A 358 11.21 1.68 -1.47
CA VAL A 358 12.57 1.90 -1.98
C VAL A 358 12.54 3.16 -2.84
N ALA A 359 13.35 4.15 -2.49
CA ALA A 359 13.48 5.39 -3.24
C ALA A 359 14.95 5.80 -3.36
N MET A 360 15.27 6.56 -4.40
CA MET A 360 16.65 6.82 -4.82
C MET A 360 16.90 8.31 -4.90
N VAL A 361 18.12 8.74 -4.55
CA VAL A 361 18.49 10.16 -4.53
C VAL A 361 18.55 10.71 -5.96
N ASN A 362 17.58 11.55 -6.32
CA ASN A 362 17.65 12.33 -7.55
C ASN A 362 18.63 13.50 -7.32
N ARG A 363 19.89 13.30 -7.70
CA ARG A 363 20.97 14.29 -7.50
C ARG A 363 20.69 15.63 -8.21
N PRO A 364 20.37 15.68 -9.53
CA PRO A 364 20.07 16.95 -10.22
C PRO A 364 18.83 17.69 -9.70
N GLN A 365 17.87 17.00 -9.06
CA GLN A 365 16.75 17.65 -8.39
C GLN A 365 17.11 18.09 -6.97
N SER A 366 17.95 17.34 -6.25
CA SER A 366 18.40 17.67 -4.89
C SER A 366 19.35 18.87 -4.86
N GLU A 367 20.24 19.01 -5.84
CA GLU A 367 21.12 20.18 -6.03
C GLU A 367 20.33 21.49 -6.08
N LYS A 368 19.16 21.49 -6.74
CA LYS A 368 18.26 22.64 -6.82
C LYS A 368 17.66 23.07 -5.47
N PHE A 369 17.74 22.22 -4.43
CA PHE A 369 17.35 22.57 -3.06
C PHE A 369 18.51 23.02 -2.18
N GLY A 370 19.77 22.88 -2.61
CA GLY A 370 20.92 23.43 -1.87
C GLY A 370 20.73 24.92 -1.56
N ALA A 371 20.41 25.71 -2.59
CA ALA A 371 20.11 27.14 -2.47
C ALA A 371 18.90 27.47 -1.57
N LEU A 372 17.92 26.58 -1.45
CA LEU A 372 16.79 26.75 -0.52
C LEU A 372 17.25 26.51 0.93
N VAL A 373 18.05 25.47 1.15
CA VAL A 373 18.59 25.06 2.47
C VAL A 373 19.73 25.98 2.94
N GLU A 374 20.32 26.78 2.05
CA GLU A 374 21.16 27.94 2.35
C GLU A 374 20.34 29.15 2.80
N ARG A 375 19.27 29.49 2.07
CA ARG A 375 18.41 30.65 2.39
C ARG A 375 17.43 30.40 3.54
N ALA A 376 17.32 29.16 4.01
CA ALA A 376 16.42 28.69 5.06
C ALA A 376 16.37 29.61 6.30
N GLU A 377 17.51 29.97 6.90
CA GLU A 377 17.55 30.80 8.11
C GLU A 377 17.09 32.25 7.89
N ALA A 378 17.17 32.76 6.66
CA ALA A 378 16.60 34.06 6.31
C ALA A 378 15.09 33.97 6.11
N LEU A 379 14.61 32.93 5.40
CA LEU A 379 13.19 32.69 5.14
C LEU A 379 12.38 32.44 6.43
N LEU A 380 12.97 31.80 7.43
CA LEU A 380 12.32 31.57 8.73
C LEU A 380 11.93 32.89 9.44
N LYS A 381 12.65 33.99 9.21
CA LYS A 381 12.36 35.31 9.81
C LYS A 381 11.11 35.99 9.24
N LEU A 382 10.55 35.44 8.15
CA LEU A 382 9.32 35.93 7.51
C LEU A 382 8.05 35.29 8.11
N LEU A 383 8.19 34.38 9.08
CA LEU A 383 7.07 33.68 9.70
C LEU A 383 6.37 34.58 10.74
N PRO A 384 5.03 34.55 10.85
CA PRO A 384 4.25 35.53 11.62
C PRO A 384 4.22 35.25 13.14
N TRP A 385 5.32 34.76 13.72
CA TRP A 385 5.45 34.50 15.15
C TRP A 385 6.82 34.94 15.70
N PRO A 386 6.90 35.43 16.95
CA PRO A 386 8.16 35.95 17.49
C PRO A 386 9.17 34.82 17.78
N LYS A 387 10.46 35.19 17.81
CA LYS A 387 11.60 34.27 17.96
C LYS A 387 11.51 33.33 19.18
N SER A 388 10.79 33.71 20.23
CA SER A 388 10.56 32.86 21.41
C SER A 388 9.74 31.59 21.14
N PHE A 389 8.99 31.53 20.03
CA PHE A 389 8.25 30.34 19.60
C PHE A 389 9.09 29.41 18.71
N GLU A 390 10.35 29.76 18.44
CA GLU A 390 11.27 28.99 17.63
C GLU A 390 12.08 27.98 18.46
N LYS A 391 12.82 27.10 17.77
CA LYS A 391 13.91 26.32 18.36
C LYS A 391 15.18 27.17 18.39
N ASP A 392 15.87 27.18 19.53
CA ASP A 392 16.98 28.10 19.83
C ASP A 392 18.17 27.95 18.87
N ARG A 393 18.39 26.72 18.37
CA ARG A 393 19.31 26.41 17.29
C ARG A 393 18.52 25.88 16.08
N PHE A 394 18.78 26.44 14.90
CA PHE A 394 18.33 25.82 13.65
C PHE A 394 19.20 24.58 13.39
N LEU A 395 18.55 23.43 13.21
CA LEU A 395 19.20 22.22 12.70
C LEU A 395 18.89 22.17 11.21
N ARG A 396 19.93 22.35 10.39
CA ARG A 396 19.84 22.35 8.93
C ARG A 396 19.27 21.00 8.47
N PRO A 397 18.08 20.96 7.84
CA PRO A 397 17.51 19.70 7.41
C PRO A 397 18.29 19.14 6.22
N ASP A 398 18.59 17.85 6.27
CA ASP A 398 18.91 17.09 5.05
C ASP A 398 17.67 17.12 4.16
N PHE A 399 17.81 17.66 2.95
CA PHE A 399 16.70 17.94 2.04
C PHE A 399 16.90 17.22 0.71
N THR A 400 16.97 15.90 0.82
CA THR A 400 17.10 14.98 -0.31
C THR A 400 15.77 14.85 -1.05
N SER A 401 15.79 14.98 -2.38
CA SER A 401 14.63 14.65 -3.21
C SER A 401 14.76 13.22 -3.69
N LEU A 402 13.78 12.38 -3.34
CA LEU A 402 13.84 10.93 -3.57
C LEU A 402 12.80 10.52 -4.61
N ASP A 403 13.21 9.76 -5.61
CA ASP A 403 12.30 9.17 -6.59
C ASP A 403 12.02 7.71 -6.23
N VAL A 404 10.74 7.33 -6.16
CA VAL A 404 10.29 5.98 -5.82
C VAL A 404 10.68 5.01 -6.93
N LEU A 405 11.36 3.92 -6.56
CA LEU A 405 11.56 2.73 -7.41
C LEU A 405 10.46 1.69 -7.15
N THR A 406 10.01 1.55 -5.91
CA THR A 406 9.00 0.58 -5.49
C THR A 406 8.34 1.02 -4.18
N PHE A 407 7.03 0.79 -4.07
CA PHE A 407 6.23 1.08 -2.89
C PHE A 407 5.17 -0.01 -2.75
N GLY A 408 5.48 -1.08 -2.02
CA GLY A 408 4.58 -2.22 -1.83
C GLY A 408 3.61 -1.92 -0.69
N GLY A 409 2.34 -1.69 -1.01
CA GLY A 409 1.27 -1.34 -0.07
C GLY A 409 -0.03 -0.95 -0.78
N SER A 410 -0.99 -0.37 -0.07
CA SER A 410 -2.31 0.03 -0.59
C SER A 410 -2.38 1.41 -1.26
N GLY A 411 -1.25 2.11 -1.42
CA GLY A 411 -1.19 3.42 -2.07
C GLY A 411 0.15 4.13 -1.87
N ILE A 412 0.45 5.09 -2.74
CA ILE A 412 1.75 5.79 -2.77
C ILE A 412 1.56 7.26 -2.38
N PRO A 413 2.09 7.73 -1.23
CA PRO A 413 1.93 9.11 -0.78
C PRO A 413 2.90 10.07 -1.48
N ALA A 414 2.60 11.37 -1.51
CA ALA A 414 3.55 12.44 -1.86
C ALA A 414 4.77 12.56 -0.91
N GLY A 415 4.87 11.65 0.08
CA GLY A 415 6.03 11.42 0.92
C GLY A 415 5.71 11.49 2.41
N ILE A 416 6.69 11.06 3.21
CA ILE A 416 6.50 10.46 4.53
C ILE A 416 7.33 11.16 5.62
N ASN A 417 6.95 10.94 6.88
CA ASN A 417 7.60 11.47 8.09
C ASN A 417 7.62 10.35 9.14
N ILE A 418 8.78 9.72 9.34
CA ILE A 418 8.88 8.39 9.98
C ILE A 418 10.20 8.25 10.78
N PRO A 419 10.30 7.29 11.73
CA PRO A 419 9.31 6.28 12.11
C PRO A 419 8.11 6.87 12.86
N ASN A 420 7.10 6.03 13.12
CA ASN A 420 5.89 6.40 13.86
C ASN A 420 6.04 6.23 15.39
N TYR A 421 7.12 5.62 15.88
CA TYR A 421 7.36 5.37 17.30
C TYR A 421 7.72 6.66 18.04
N ASP A 422 6.80 7.19 18.85
CA ASP A 422 6.97 8.49 19.53
C ASP A 422 8.21 8.54 20.44
N GLU A 423 8.56 7.44 21.11
CA GLU A 423 9.79 7.34 21.93
C GLU A 423 11.06 7.64 21.12
N ILE A 424 11.13 7.17 19.86
CA ILE A 424 12.28 7.37 18.97
C ILE A 424 12.20 8.79 18.38
N ARG A 425 11.01 9.22 17.95
CA ARG A 425 10.79 10.56 17.38
C ARG A 425 11.18 11.69 18.33
N GLN A 426 10.98 11.49 19.64
CA GLN A 426 11.29 12.45 20.68
C GLN A 426 12.77 12.43 21.08
N ASN A 427 13.37 11.24 21.26
CA ASN A 427 14.71 11.10 21.85
C ASN A 427 15.85 10.96 20.83
N GLU A 428 15.59 10.39 19.65
CA GLU A 428 16.62 10.10 18.62
C GLU A 428 16.36 10.81 17.29
N GLY A 429 15.10 11.17 17.02
CA GLY A 429 14.66 11.95 15.87
C GLY A 429 13.88 11.14 14.82
N PHE A 430 13.80 11.68 13.61
CA PHE A 430 13.01 11.14 12.51
C PHE A 430 13.53 11.68 11.17
N LYS A 431 13.17 11.02 10.06
CA LYS A 431 13.45 11.47 8.69
C LYS A 431 12.18 12.05 8.04
N ASN A 432 12.38 13.03 7.17
CA ASN A 432 11.34 13.57 6.30
C ASN A 432 11.71 13.26 4.85
N VAL A 433 10.77 12.73 4.08
CA VAL A 433 10.99 12.36 2.68
C VAL A 433 9.94 13.04 1.81
N SER A 434 10.38 13.64 0.70
CA SER A 434 9.49 14.14 -0.36
C SER A 434 9.71 13.29 -1.60
N LEU A 435 8.64 12.67 -2.09
CA LEU A 435 8.71 11.73 -3.21
C LEU A 435 8.54 12.50 -4.52
N GLY A 436 9.66 12.74 -5.20
CA GLY A 436 9.78 13.67 -6.34
C GLY A 436 8.92 13.24 -7.52
N ASN A 437 9.16 12.05 -8.04
CA ASN A 437 8.40 11.46 -9.14
C ASN A 437 6.91 11.25 -8.83
N VAL A 438 6.53 10.97 -7.58
CA VAL A 438 5.12 10.87 -7.17
C VAL A 438 4.43 12.23 -7.22
N ILE A 439 5.09 13.30 -6.77
CA ILE A 439 4.56 14.67 -6.87
C ILE A 439 4.51 15.16 -8.33
N ASN A 440 5.46 14.72 -9.17
CA ASN A 440 5.55 15.09 -10.58
C ASN A 440 4.65 14.24 -11.49
N ALA A 441 4.07 13.15 -10.99
CA ALA A 441 3.05 12.35 -11.66
C ALA A 441 1.70 13.07 -11.55
N ASP A 442 1.49 14.02 -12.47
CA ASP A 442 0.27 14.82 -12.57
C ASP A 442 -0.39 14.59 -13.93
N ASP A 443 -1.70 14.33 -13.95
CA ASP A 443 -2.47 14.22 -15.19
C ASP A 443 -2.67 15.63 -15.77
N LYS A 444 -1.91 15.95 -16.81
CA LYS A 444 -1.96 17.24 -17.51
C LYS A 444 -3.27 17.46 -18.30
N SER A 445 -4.08 16.41 -18.49
CA SER A 445 -5.42 16.53 -19.08
C SER A 445 -6.50 16.82 -18.02
N SER A 446 -6.21 16.64 -16.73
CA SER A 446 -7.15 16.87 -15.64
C SER A 446 -7.54 18.35 -15.51
N LYS A 447 -8.79 18.65 -15.89
CA LYS A 447 -9.44 19.92 -15.53
C LYS A 447 -9.80 19.93 -14.05
N ALA A 448 -9.60 21.05 -13.39
CA ALA A 448 -10.00 21.25 -12.01
C ALA A 448 -11.53 21.37 -11.93
N ASN A 449 -12.16 20.43 -11.21
CA ASN A 449 -13.55 20.58 -10.78
C ASN A 449 -13.69 21.84 -9.91
N PHE A 450 -14.85 22.50 -9.95
CA PHE A 450 -15.16 23.74 -9.20
C PHE A 450 -14.37 25.01 -9.60
N MET A 451 -13.62 24.97 -10.71
CA MET A 451 -13.06 26.16 -11.35
C MET A 451 -13.86 26.49 -12.63
N THR A 452 -13.90 27.76 -13.04
CA THR A 452 -14.61 28.15 -14.27
C THR A 452 -13.93 27.59 -15.53
N ALA A 453 -14.56 27.76 -16.70
CA ALA A 453 -13.93 27.39 -17.97
C ALA A 453 -12.66 28.22 -18.24
N ASP A 454 -12.68 29.51 -17.87
CA ASP A 454 -11.60 30.46 -18.11
C ASP A 454 -10.46 30.27 -17.09
N ASP A 455 -10.78 29.97 -15.83
CA ASP A 455 -9.78 29.63 -14.80
C ASP A 455 -9.11 28.26 -15.06
N ASN A 456 -9.76 27.35 -15.79
CA ASN A 456 -9.19 26.09 -16.27
C ASN A 456 -8.17 26.29 -17.43
N CYS A 457 -7.48 27.43 -17.45
CA CYS A 457 -6.49 27.78 -18.46
C CYS A 457 -5.18 26.97 -18.33
N PRO A 458 -4.40 26.86 -19.43
CA PRO A 458 -3.09 26.19 -19.40
C PRO A 458 -2.12 26.77 -18.37
N THR A 459 -2.21 28.06 -18.05
CA THR A 459 -1.32 28.75 -17.10
C THR A 459 -1.47 28.21 -15.68
N ILE A 460 -2.71 28.07 -15.19
CA ILE A 460 -2.97 27.52 -13.85
C ILE A 460 -2.62 26.02 -13.81
N SER A 461 -2.94 25.26 -14.87
CA SER A 461 -2.53 23.85 -14.98
C SER A 461 -1.01 23.68 -14.96
N ALA A 462 -0.25 24.49 -15.70
CA ALA A 462 1.21 24.44 -15.72
C ALA A 462 1.85 24.81 -14.36
N HIS A 463 1.20 25.68 -13.58
CA HIS A 463 1.69 26.06 -12.24
C HIS A 463 1.14 25.19 -11.09
N LYS A 464 0.08 24.39 -11.31
CA LYS A 464 -0.50 23.44 -10.34
C LYS A 464 0.56 22.52 -9.74
N THR A 465 1.26 21.76 -10.58
CA THR A 465 2.28 20.79 -10.14
C THR A 465 3.41 21.47 -9.39
N VAL A 466 3.91 22.60 -9.91
CA VAL A 466 4.98 23.40 -9.28
C VAL A 466 4.55 23.96 -7.92
N THR A 467 3.33 24.47 -7.81
CA THR A 467 2.78 25.03 -6.57
C THR A 467 2.58 23.95 -5.52
N HIS A 468 2.03 22.78 -5.89
CA HIS A 468 1.91 21.63 -4.99
C HIS A 468 3.28 21.12 -4.52
N PHE A 469 4.24 21.05 -5.44
CA PHE A 469 5.62 20.64 -5.21
C PHE A 469 6.34 21.54 -4.19
N TRP A 470 6.11 22.85 -4.23
CA TRP A 470 6.57 23.79 -3.20
C TRP A 470 5.77 23.70 -1.90
N ALA A 471 4.44 23.63 -1.96
CA ALA A 471 3.57 23.59 -0.78
C ALA A 471 3.86 22.38 0.12
N VAL A 472 4.00 21.17 -0.44
CA VAL A 472 4.38 19.95 0.32
C VAL A 472 5.76 20.11 0.97
N ARG A 473 6.71 20.71 0.26
CA ARG A 473 8.09 20.91 0.72
C ARG A 473 8.18 21.96 1.83
N ILE A 474 7.52 23.09 1.70
CA ILE A 474 7.42 24.14 2.74
C ILE A 474 6.70 23.59 3.97
N LYS A 475 5.59 22.86 3.81
CA LYS A 475 4.85 22.22 4.91
C LYS A 475 5.75 21.27 5.71
N LYS A 476 6.52 20.40 5.04
CA LYS A 476 7.47 19.48 5.70
C LYS A 476 8.60 20.23 6.39
N PHE A 477 9.24 21.18 5.70
CA PHE A 477 10.31 22.02 6.26
C PHE A 477 9.90 22.73 7.55
N LEU A 478 8.72 23.37 7.57
CA LEU A 478 8.20 24.07 8.75
C LEU A 478 7.73 23.12 9.87
N SER A 479 7.25 21.92 9.54
CA SER A 479 6.73 20.97 10.54
C SER A 479 7.78 20.51 11.56
N ASN A 480 9.06 20.51 11.20
CA ASN A 480 10.19 20.09 12.04
C ASN A 480 10.44 21.00 13.27
N ARG A 481 9.76 22.16 13.35
CA ARG A 481 10.09 23.22 14.32
C ARG A 481 9.08 23.42 15.45
N LYS A 482 7.90 22.80 15.44
CA LYS A 482 6.96 22.93 16.59
C LYS A 482 7.64 22.42 17.87
N ARG A 483 7.80 23.32 18.83
CA ARG A 483 8.46 23.07 20.13
C ARG A 483 7.58 22.27 21.08
N ASP A 484 6.26 22.37 20.92
CA ASP A 484 5.24 21.63 21.66
C ASP A 484 4.06 21.24 20.77
N SER A 485 3.48 20.06 21.01
CA SER A 485 2.34 19.52 20.25
C SER A 485 0.98 19.74 20.94
N ASN A 486 0.99 20.05 22.25
CA ASN A 486 -0.22 20.13 23.08
C ASN A 486 -0.84 21.54 23.15
N VAL A 487 -0.06 22.60 23.03
CA VAL A 487 -0.55 23.99 23.24
C VAL A 487 -1.18 24.60 21.97
N ILE A 488 -0.78 24.17 20.76
CA ILE A 488 -1.18 24.83 19.50
C ILE A 488 -1.72 23.83 18.47
N LYS A 489 -2.87 23.22 18.80
CA LYS A 489 -3.75 22.51 17.84
C LYS A 489 -4.95 23.36 17.38
N HIS A 490 -5.51 24.24 18.22
CA HIS A 490 -6.75 24.97 17.89
C HIS A 490 -6.62 26.35 17.20
N LYS A 491 -5.47 27.05 17.27
CA LYS A 491 -5.40 28.46 16.84
C LYS A 491 -4.85 28.69 15.41
N THR A 492 -3.96 27.85 14.89
CA THR A 492 -3.21 28.15 13.64
C THR A 492 -3.99 28.05 12.33
N PHE A 493 -5.13 27.34 12.27
CA PHE A 493 -5.88 27.22 11.01
C PHE A 493 -6.75 28.47 10.75
N ASN A 494 -7.48 28.91 11.77
CA ASN A 494 -8.36 30.09 11.69
C ASN A 494 -7.59 31.41 11.54
N SER A 495 -6.32 31.49 11.96
CA SER A 495 -5.50 32.69 11.80
C SER A 495 -5.05 32.91 10.35
N CYS A 496 -4.64 31.86 9.63
CA CYS A 496 -4.17 31.98 8.26
C CYS A 496 -5.30 32.32 7.27
N ALA A 497 -6.51 31.80 7.49
CA ALA A 497 -7.68 32.15 6.68
C ALA A 497 -7.97 33.66 6.76
N ARG A 498 -8.12 34.22 7.97
CA ARG A 498 -8.43 35.65 8.18
C ARG A 498 -7.34 36.60 7.66
N ALA A 499 -6.08 36.16 7.66
CA ALA A 499 -4.95 36.95 7.16
C ALA A 499 -4.87 37.04 5.62
N MET A 500 -5.55 36.14 4.90
CA MET A 500 -5.71 36.25 3.44
C MET A 500 -6.98 37.05 3.09
N ASP A 501 -8.07 36.82 3.83
CA ASP A 501 -9.35 37.55 3.71
C ASP A 501 -9.16 39.08 3.84
N SER A 502 -8.40 39.51 4.85
CA SER A 502 -8.06 40.93 5.11
C SER A 502 -7.03 41.56 4.15
N ARG A 503 -6.67 40.87 3.07
CA ARG A 503 -5.88 41.44 1.96
C ARG A 503 -6.59 41.42 0.61
N ALA A 504 -7.67 40.64 0.46
CA ALA A 504 -8.50 40.65 -0.75
C ALA A 504 -9.45 41.86 -0.84
N THR A 505 -9.28 42.86 0.04
CA THR A 505 -10.12 44.06 0.18
C THR A 505 -9.30 45.35 0.31
N ALA A 506 -8.00 45.29 -0.01
CA ALA A 506 -7.05 46.41 0.18
C ALA A 506 -5.94 46.46 -0.90
N GLU A 507 -6.24 46.04 -2.12
CA GLU A 507 -5.52 46.27 -3.39
C GLU A 507 -6.53 46.18 -4.55
#